data_AF-A0A2V9WXX7-F1
#
_entry.id   AF-A0A2V9WXX7-F1
#
_cell.length_a   1.000
_cell.length_b   1.000
_cell.length_c   1.000
_cell.angle_alpha   90.00
_cell.angle_beta   90.00
_cell.angle_gamma   90.00
#
_symmetry.space_group_name_H-M   'P 1'
#
loop_
_entity.id
_entity.type
_entity.pdbx_description
1 polymer ?
#
loop_
_entity_poly.entity_id
_entity_poly.type
_entity_poly.pdbx_seq_one_letter_code
_entity_poly.pdbx_strand_id
1 'polypeptide(L)' 'MFELKKVLPAGMAFPYNFGFLPSTKGGDGDPLDVLVQMDEPAFPGCVLKCRVIGVIEGEQGNKEKRT' A
#
# COMPACT_ATOMS: atom_id res chain seq x y z
N MET A 1 -11.26 -11.01 3.11
CA MET A 1 -10.53 -11.99 2.28
C MET A 1 -9.57 -11.22 1.40
N PHE A 2 -8.33 -11.68 1.20
CA PHE A 2 -7.38 -11.00 0.30
C PHE A 2 -7.59 -11.49 -1.12
N GLU A 3 -7.75 -10.56 -2.05
CA GLU A 3 -8.05 -10.85 -3.46
C GLU A 3 -7.07 -10.08 -4.37
N LEU A 4 -6.68 -10.71 -5.47
CA LEU A 4 -5.77 -10.10 -6.44
C LEU A 4 -6.49 -8.99 -7.22
N LYS A 5 -6.08 -7.73 -7.02
CA LYS A 5 -6.66 -6.59 -7.74
C LYS A 5 -6.01 -6.32 -9.09
N LYS A 6 -4.68 -6.43 -9.19
CA LYS A 6 -3.93 -6.11 -10.41
C LYS A 6 -2.56 -6.79 -10.41
N VAL A 7 -2.13 -7.22 -11.59
CA VAL A 7 -0.75 -7.67 -11.85
C VAL A 7 0.07 -6.47 -12.33
N LEU A 8 1.27 -6.29 -11.76
CA LEU A 8 2.18 -5.22 -12.18
C LEU A 8 2.79 -5.53 -13.56
N PRO A 9 3.16 -4.51 -14.36
CA PRO A 9 3.93 -4.72 -15.59
C PRO A 9 5.20 -5.52 -15.36
N ALA A 10 5.66 -6.22 -16.40
CA ALA A 10 6.89 -7.01 -16.32
C ALA A 10 8.08 -6.15 -15.87
N GLY A 11 8.85 -6.67 -14.91
CA GLY A 11 10.01 -5.99 -14.33
C GLY A 11 9.67 -4.98 -13.22
N MET A 12 8.40 -4.75 -12.90
CA MET A 12 8.01 -3.91 -11.77
C MET A 12 7.71 -4.75 -10.52
N ALA A 13 8.24 -4.30 -9.40
CA ALA A 13 7.91 -4.78 -8.07
C ALA A 13 7.84 -3.57 -7.12
N PHE A 14 7.02 -3.67 -6.07
CA PHE A 14 7.08 -2.70 -5.00
C PHE A 14 8.40 -2.87 -4.23
N PRO A 15 9.13 -1.78 -3.95
CA PRO A 15 10.42 -1.88 -3.25
C PRO A 15 10.27 -2.26 -1.77
N TYR A 16 9.09 -2.07 -1.19
CA TYR A 16 8.77 -2.37 0.21
C TYR A 16 7.38 -3.00 0.31
N ASN A 17 7.09 -3.62 1.47
CA ASN A 17 5.78 -4.20 1.73
C ASN A 17 4.71 -3.10 1.77
N PHE A 18 3.72 -3.21 0.89
CA PHE A 18 2.59 -2.28 0.81
C PHE A 18 1.41 -2.83 1.60
N GLY A 19 0.79 -1.96 2.40
CA GLY A 19 -0.38 -2.30 3.20
C GLY A 19 -1.16 -1.06 3.62
N PHE A 20 -1.98 -1.22 4.65
CA PHE A 20 -2.77 -0.12 5.21
C PHE A 20 -2.78 -0.17 6.73
N LEU A 21 -3.02 0.98 7.37
CA LEU A 21 -3.14 1.10 8.82
C LEU A 21 -4.59 0.80 9.26
N PRO A 22 -4.86 -0.28 10.02
CA PRO A 22 -6.22 -0.64 10.42
C PRO A 22 -6.90 0.45 11.24
N SER A 23 -8.24 0.52 11.16
CA SER A 23 -9.06 1.47 11.93
C SER A 23 -8.72 2.95 11.67
N THR A 24 -8.26 3.27 10.46
CA THR A 24 -8.06 4.64 9.99
C THR A 24 -8.95 4.93 8.79
N LYS A 25 -9.09 6.23 8.46
CA LYS A 25 -9.79 6.70 7.27
C LYS A 25 -8.99 7.82 6.64
N GLY A 26 -8.45 7.56 5.46
CA GLY A 26 -7.77 8.52 4.59
C GLY A 26 -8.73 9.48 3.93
N GLY A 27 -8.18 10.48 3.25
CA GLY A 27 -8.94 11.55 2.59
C GLY A 27 -9.80 11.07 1.41
N ASP A 28 -9.43 9.94 0.80
CA ASP A 28 -10.18 9.26 -0.25
C ASP A 28 -11.24 8.27 0.28
N GLY A 29 -11.28 8.07 1.60
CA GLY A 29 -12.21 7.18 2.28
C GLY A 29 -11.70 5.77 2.51
N ASP A 30 -10.57 5.38 1.90
CA ASP A 30 -9.88 4.12 2.18
C ASP A 30 -9.02 4.25 3.45
N PRO A 31 -8.63 3.16 4.12
CA PRO A 31 -7.67 3.24 5.22
C PRO A 31 -6.34 3.84 4.74
N LEU A 32 -5.59 4.49 5.64
CA LEU A 32 -4.31 5.11 5.27
C LEU A 32 -3.31 4.07 4.74
N ASP A 33 -2.76 4.32 3.56
CA ASP A 33 -1.71 3.51 2.95
C ASP A 33 -0.41 3.58 3.76
N VAL A 34 0.29 2.46 3.86
CA VAL A 34 1.60 2.37 4.51
C VAL A 34 2.58 1.55 3.67
N LEU A 35 3.84 1.97 3.71
CA LEU A 35 4.98 1.19 3.26
C LEU A 35 5.78 0.75 4.48
N VAL A 36 6.07 -0.55 4.58
CA VAL A 36 6.85 -1.12 5.69
C VAL A 36 8.23 -1.49 5.18
N GLN A 37 9.24 -0.74 5.63
CA GLN A 37 10.64 -1.06 5.42
C GLN A 37 11.08 -2.17 6.39
N MET A 38 11.50 -3.31 5.85
CA MET A 38 11.98 -4.48 6.59
C MET A 38 12.90 -5.32 5.70
N ASP A 39 13.71 -6.19 6.31
CA ASP A 39 14.75 -6.94 5.60
C ASP A 39 14.18 -8.05 4.71
N GLU A 40 13.07 -8.67 5.12
CA GLU A 40 12.41 -9.77 4.40
C GLU A 40 10.94 -9.43 4.08
N PRO A 41 10.39 -9.85 2.93
CA PRO A 41 9.01 -9.57 2.59
C PRO A 41 8.03 -10.32 3.50
N ALA A 42 6.89 -9.70 3.78
CA ALA A 42 5.84 -10.29 4.59
C ALA A 42 4.80 -10.99 3.70
N PHE A 43 4.06 -11.94 4.27
CA PHE A 43 2.97 -12.61 3.56
C PHE A 43 1.71 -11.72 3.51
N PRO A 44 0.95 -11.70 2.39
CA PRO A 44 -0.28 -10.94 2.30
C PRO A 44 -1.25 -11.27 3.42
N GLY A 45 -1.72 -10.25 4.13
CA GLY A 45 -2.73 -10.38 5.18
C GLY A 45 -2.23 -10.66 6.59
N CYS A 46 -0.92 -10.72 6.80
CA CYS A 46 -0.38 -10.65 8.16
C CYS A 46 -0.57 -9.25 8.78
N VAL A 47 -0.59 -9.19 10.11
CA VAL A 47 -0.59 -7.93 10.86
C VAL A 47 0.82 -7.73 11.43
N LEU A 48 1.43 -6.59 11.12
CA LEU A 48 2.77 -6.24 11.56
C LEU A 48 2.72 -5.16 12.64
N LYS A 49 3.55 -5.31 13.67
CA LYS A 49 3.79 -4.25 14.64
C LYS A 49 4.98 -3.42 14.16
N CYS A 50 4.73 -2.15 13.83
CA CYS A 50 5.72 -1.25 13.25
C CYS A 50 5.65 0.14 13.90
N ARG A 51 6.69 0.96 13.64
CA ARG A 51 6.79 2.33 14.13
C ARG A 51 6.80 3.29 12.94
N VAL A 52 6.00 4.35 13.01
CA VAL A 52 6.01 5.41 12.00
C VAL A 52 7.35 6.16 12.06
N ILE A 53 7.98 6.36 10.89
CA ILE A 53 9.25 7.07 10.74
C ILE A 53 9.16 8.33 9.88
N GLY A 54 8.10 8.48 9.09
CA GLY A 54 7.90 9.60 8.18
C GLY A 54 6.61 9.45 7.39
N VAL A 55 6.29 10.47 6.59
CA VAL A 55 5.12 10.53 5.71
C VAL A 55 5.58 10.90 4.32
N ILE A 56 5.03 10.21 3.31
CA ILE A 56 5.18 10.59 1.90
C ILE A 56 3.91 11.31 1.51
N GLU A 57 4.01 12.60 1.19
CA GLU A 57 2.91 13.38 0.65
C GLU A 57 2.89 13.23 -0.87
N GLY A 58 1.73 12.88 -1.41
CA GLY A 58 1.55 12.70 -2.84
C GLY A 58 0.12 13.01 -3.25
N GLU A 59 -0.04 13.62 -4.42
CA GLU A 59 -1.34 13.86 -5.02
C GLU A 59 -1.66 12.71 -5.98
N GLN A 60 -2.83 12.08 -5.79
CA GLN A 60 -3.29 11.07 -6.74
C GLN A 60 -3.79 11.77 -8.00
N GLY A 61 -3.04 11.63 -9.09
CA GLY A 61 -3.48 12.11 -10.41
C GLY A 61 -4.82 11.51 -10.81
N ASN A 62 -5.67 12.32 -11.45
CA ASN A 62 -7.02 11.93 -11.84
C ASN A 62 -6.97 10.67 -12.71
N LYS A 63 -7.73 9.64 -12.34
CA LYS A 63 -7.83 8.40 -13.12
C LYS A 63 -8.69 8.67 -14.35
N GLU A 64 -8.09 9.13 -15.46
CA GLU A 64 -8.72 8.94 -16.77
C GLU A 64 -8.91 7.43 -16.95
N LYS A 65 -10.17 6.99 -16.97
CA LYS A 65 -10.54 5.62 -17.29
C LYS A 65 -10.13 5.40 -18.75
N ARG A 66 -8.96 4.79 -18.99
CA ARG A 66 -8.67 4.18 -20.27
C ARG A 66 -9.62 3.00 -20.43
N THR A 67 -10.62 3.20 -21.29
CA THR A 67 -11.58 2.23 -21.79
C THR A 67 -10.88 1.02 -22.42
#